data_AF-A0A1E4S305-F1
#
_entry.id   AF-A0A1E4S305-F1
#
_cell.length_a   1.000
_cell.length_b   1.000
_cell.length_c   1.000
_cell.angle_alpha   90.00
_cell.angle_beta   90.00
_cell.angle_gamma   90.00
#
_symmetry.space_group_name_H-M   'P 1'
#
loop_
_entity.id
_entity.type
_entity.pdbx_description
1 polymer ?
#
loop_
_entity_poly.entity_id
_entity_poly.type
_entity_poly.pdbx_seq_one_letter_code
_entity_poly.pdbx_strand_id
1 'polypeptide(L)'
;RRQMSNVEVLKVLDFCELVGVRSESTKNILYWKKIITEYFSEVGVLRYSVKSGVDHRQFEFSVPIIPRFFFSIIQSGVLRIEIQPGMLRTQMLANGTTYIESLRCCFTHHYNDGSYVNIYGTMKGVFNQSLKFEWLDFQTHVFIPGVEWPSLEKVLSDETKMKEMLSVYSDETKDESGSSTKQQQILQKFRSNYQVFHSMSNFGLQESVMRVMQVSDVMAHLRSLMLFSISSNSCGPLQALDDFVAKAQSKEFDKAKKKLDGGVSSGQASGNVSAKDSPATDTMTINNTST
;
A
#
# COMPACT_ATOMS: atom_id res chain seq x y z
N ARG A 1 23.68 -20.21 7.75
CA ARG A 1 22.65 -19.25 8.23
C ARG A 1 23.06 -17.79 7.98
N ARG A 2 24.23 -17.31 8.46
CA ARG A 2 24.69 -15.91 8.25
C ARG A 2 25.07 -15.54 6.80
N GLN A 3 25.47 -16.52 5.98
CA GLN A 3 25.71 -16.29 4.54
C GLN A 3 24.41 -16.22 3.73
N MET A 4 23.42 -17.06 4.11
CA MET A 4 21.97 -16.97 3.84
C MET A 4 21.53 -15.53 3.76
N SER A 5 21.37 -14.96 4.97
CA SER A 5 20.91 -13.61 5.29
C SER A 5 21.55 -12.49 4.49
N ASN A 6 22.81 -12.66 4.06
CA ASN A 6 23.54 -11.63 3.33
C ASN A 6 23.15 -11.60 1.84
N VAL A 7 22.82 -12.76 1.26
CA VAL A 7 22.39 -12.84 -0.14
C VAL A 7 21.02 -12.17 -0.31
N GLU A 8 20.08 -12.36 0.63
CA GLU A 8 18.79 -11.66 0.53
C GLU A 8 18.95 -10.15 0.72
N VAL A 9 19.85 -9.71 1.61
CA VAL A 9 20.17 -8.27 1.76
C VAL A 9 20.70 -7.70 0.45
N LEU A 10 21.67 -8.37 -0.17
CA LEU A 10 22.22 -7.94 -1.45
C LEU A 10 21.16 -7.90 -2.55
N LYS A 11 20.25 -8.89 -2.60
CA LYS A 11 19.12 -8.91 -3.54
C LYS A 11 18.19 -7.70 -3.36
N VAL A 12 17.92 -7.26 -2.14
CA VAL A 12 17.11 -6.06 -1.89
C VAL A 12 17.85 -4.81 -2.36
N LEU A 13 19.14 -4.69 -2.03
CA LEU A 13 19.94 -3.52 -2.42
C LEU A 13 20.08 -3.40 -3.94
N ASP A 14 20.29 -4.53 -4.61
CA ASP A 14 20.34 -4.64 -6.06
C ASP A 14 18.99 -4.26 -6.70
N PHE A 15 17.86 -4.70 -6.14
CA PHE A 15 16.54 -4.22 -6.55
C PHE A 15 16.39 -2.70 -6.38
N CYS A 16 16.79 -2.14 -5.23
CA CYS A 16 16.75 -0.71 -4.98
C CYS A 16 17.61 0.08 -5.98
N GLU A 17 18.79 -0.44 -6.34
CA GLU A 17 19.68 0.15 -7.33
C GLU A 17 19.07 0.13 -8.73
N LEU A 18 18.50 -1.00 -9.16
CA LEU A 18 17.84 -1.13 -10.48
C LEU A 18 16.62 -0.22 -10.63
N VAL A 19 15.84 -0.03 -9.56
CA VAL A 19 14.78 0.98 -9.52
C VAL A 19 15.35 2.39 -9.61
N GLY A 20 16.55 2.60 -9.07
CA GLY A 20 17.23 3.89 -9.04
C GLY A 20 18.06 4.28 -10.26
N VAL A 21 18.21 3.37 -11.24
CA VAL A 21 18.99 3.64 -12.45
C VAL A 21 18.40 4.82 -13.21
N ARG A 22 19.21 5.86 -13.39
CA ARG A 22 18.89 6.97 -14.30
C ARG A 22 19.20 6.56 -15.74
N SER A 23 18.20 6.07 -16.44
CA SER A 23 18.30 5.70 -17.86
C SER A 23 17.04 6.08 -18.62
N GLU A 24 17.17 6.41 -19.91
CA GLU A 24 16.02 6.64 -20.80
C GLU A 24 15.11 5.39 -20.87
N SER A 25 15.66 4.20 -20.57
CA SER A 25 14.91 2.95 -20.46
C SER A 25 13.84 2.96 -19.37
N THR A 26 13.96 3.77 -18.32
CA THR A 26 12.94 3.87 -17.25
C THR A 26 11.65 4.53 -17.74
N LYS A 27 11.71 5.27 -18.85
CA LYS A 27 10.53 5.80 -19.56
C LYS A 27 9.80 4.73 -20.37
N ASN A 28 10.32 3.49 -20.42
CA ASN A 28 9.66 2.37 -21.08
C ASN A 28 9.05 1.42 -20.05
N ILE A 29 7.74 1.16 -20.15
CA ILE A 29 7.04 0.22 -19.29
C ILE A 29 7.63 -1.21 -19.34
N LEU A 30 8.25 -1.61 -20.46
CA LEU A 30 8.87 -2.93 -20.61
C LEU A 30 10.08 -3.11 -19.68
N TYR A 31 10.82 -2.05 -19.39
CA TYR A 31 11.92 -2.07 -18.42
C TYR A 31 11.41 -2.46 -17.03
N TRP A 32 10.36 -1.78 -16.57
CA TRP A 32 9.73 -2.08 -15.29
C TRP A 32 9.16 -3.48 -15.24
N LYS A 33 8.53 -3.97 -16.33
CA LYS A 33 8.06 -5.35 -16.41
C LYS A 33 9.20 -6.35 -16.21
N LYS A 34 10.35 -6.15 -16.87
CA LYS A 34 11.51 -7.03 -16.74
C LYS A 34 12.00 -7.12 -15.29
N ILE A 35 12.18 -5.98 -14.63
CA ILE A 35 12.62 -5.93 -13.23
C ILE A 35 11.62 -6.65 -12.33
N ILE A 36 10.32 -6.34 -12.45
CA ILE A 36 9.32 -6.96 -11.57
C ILE A 36 9.25 -8.48 -11.77
N THR A 37 9.33 -9.00 -13.00
CA THR A 37 9.34 -10.44 -13.24
C THR A 37 10.58 -11.15 -12.66
N GLU A 38 11.71 -10.46 -12.59
CA GLU A 38 12.96 -10.99 -12.04
C GLU A 38 12.94 -11.04 -10.51
N TYR A 39 12.43 -10.01 -9.85
CA TYR A 39 12.48 -9.87 -8.38
C TYR A 39 11.20 -10.31 -7.65
N PHE A 40 10.03 -10.30 -8.29
CA PHE A 40 8.77 -10.74 -7.67
C PHE A 40 8.39 -12.16 -8.10
N SER A 41 7.80 -12.90 -7.16
CA SER A 41 7.10 -14.16 -7.44
C SER A 41 5.83 -13.86 -8.24
N GLU A 42 5.27 -14.83 -8.97
CA GLU A 42 4.05 -14.65 -9.77
C GLU A 42 2.81 -14.31 -8.92
N VAL A 43 2.80 -14.79 -7.68
CA VAL A 43 1.78 -14.48 -6.67
C VAL A 43 2.20 -13.34 -5.74
N GLY A 44 3.27 -12.62 -6.09
CA GLY A 44 3.84 -11.56 -5.28
C GLY A 44 2.89 -10.37 -5.10
N VAL A 45 2.93 -9.78 -3.92
CA VAL A 45 2.11 -8.62 -3.56
C VAL A 45 3.00 -7.48 -3.08
N LEU A 46 2.76 -6.28 -3.63
CA LEU A 46 3.33 -5.04 -3.14
C LEU A 46 2.25 -4.23 -2.42
N ARG A 47 2.47 -3.91 -1.16
CA ARG A 47 1.61 -3.03 -0.38
C ARG A 47 2.27 -1.68 -0.21
N TYR A 48 1.48 -0.62 -0.37
CA TYR A 48 1.90 0.75 -0.12
C TYR A 48 0.91 1.41 0.81
N SER A 49 1.37 1.78 2.00
CA SER A 49 0.56 2.39 3.05
C SER A 49 0.99 3.83 3.27
N VAL A 50 0.04 4.75 3.34
CA VAL A 50 0.31 6.15 3.71
C VAL A 50 -0.50 6.56 4.91
N LYS A 51 0.16 7.28 5.82
CA LYS A 51 -0.45 7.92 6.99
C LYS A 51 -0.31 9.44 6.85
N SER A 52 -1.43 10.15 6.92
CA SER A 52 -1.45 11.62 6.98
C SER A 52 -2.43 12.05 8.08
N GLY A 53 -1.91 12.31 9.28
CA GLY A 53 -2.71 12.59 10.46
C GLY A 53 -3.64 11.42 10.82
N VAL A 54 -4.95 11.63 10.67
CA VAL A 54 -6.00 10.64 10.97
C VAL A 54 -6.33 9.76 9.75
N ASP A 55 -5.99 10.19 8.53
CA ASP A 55 -6.25 9.42 7.30
C ASP A 55 -5.16 8.37 7.10
N HIS A 56 -5.57 7.11 6.99
CA HIS A 56 -4.70 5.97 6.71
C HIS A 56 -5.22 5.23 5.49
N ARG A 57 -4.42 5.20 4.44
CA ARG A 57 -4.75 4.51 3.19
C ARG A 57 -3.74 3.41 2.94
N GLN A 58 -4.24 2.25 2.55
CA GLN A 58 -3.41 1.12 2.14
C GLN A 58 -3.84 0.72 0.74
N PHE A 59 -2.85 0.55 -0.12
CA PHE A 59 -3.03 0.11 -1.49
C PHE A 59 -2.28 -1.19 -1.67
N GLU A 60 -2.93 -2.16 -2.31
CA GLU A 60 -2.36 -3.45 -2.60
C GLU A 60 -2.24 -3.64 -4.11
N PHE A 61 -1.04 -3.98 -4.58
CA PHE A 61 -0.73 -4.19 -5.98
C PHE A 61 -0.30 -5.63 -6.21
N SER A 62 -1.03 -6.32 -7.08
CA SER A 62 -0.56 -7.57 -7.66
C SER A 62 0.59 -7.29 -8.64
N VAL A 63 1.48 -8.27 -8.84
CA VAL A 63 2.61 -8.25 -9.79
C VAL A 63 2.36 -7.50 -11.12
N PRO A 64 1.27 -7.73 -11.89
CA PRO A 64 1.08 -7.05 -13.17
C PRO A 64 0.88 -5.53 -13.08
N ILE A 65 0.50 -5.01 -11.91
CA ILE A 65 0.25 -3.59 -11.67
C ILE A 65 1.52 -2.87 -11.19
N ILE A 66 2.41 -3.57 -10.47
CA ILE A 66 3.64 -2.99 -9.92
C ILE A 66 4.47 -2.23 -10.96
N PRO A 67 4.69 -2.73 -12.20
CA PRO A 67 5.40 -1.97 -13.23
C PRO A 67 4.75 -0.64 -13.56
N ARG A 68 3.40 -0.59 -13.60
CA ARG A 68 2.66 0.65 -13.87
C ARG A 68 2.78 1.64 -12.72
N PHE A 69 2.90 1.17 -11.49
CA PHE A 69 3.14 2.03 -10.34
C PHE A 69 4.48 2.77 -10.45
N PHE A 70 5.59 2.06 -10.70
CA PHE A 70 6.88 2.74 -10.90
C PHE A 70 6.91 3.61 -12.15
N PHE A 71 6.29 3.15 -13.24
CA PHE A 71 6.16 3.93 -14.45
C PHE A 71 5.36 5.22 -14.26
N SER A 72 4.29 5.20 -13.46
CA SER A 72 3.47 6.40 -13.22
C SER A 72 4.24 7.47 -12.45
N ILE A 73 5.16 7.08 -11.55
CA ILE A 73 6.08 8.00 -10.86
C ILE A 73 7.00 8.69 -11.87
N ILE A 74 7.63 7.94 -12.78
CA ILE A 74 8.50 8.55 -13.81
C ILE A 74 7.69 9.46 -14.76
N GLN A 75 6.50 9.02 -15.17
CA GLN A 75 5.61 9.81 -16.03
C GLN A 75 5.15 11.11 -15.36
N SER A 76 5.18 11.19 -14.03
CA SER A 76 4.76 12.34 -13.26
C SER A 76 5.76 13.52 -13.36
N GLY A 77 6.96 13.29 -13.91
CA GLY A 77 8.04 14.28 -14.03
C GLY A 77 9.26 13.95 -13.18
N VAL A 78 9.21 12.85 -12.43
CA VAL A 78 10.36 12.34 -11.67
C VAL A 78 11.40 11.79 -12.63
N LEU A 79 12.61 12.33 -12.52
CA LEU A 79 13.75 11.97 -13.36
C LEU A 79 14.45 10.69 -12.88
N ARG A 80 14.52 10.49 -11.56
CA ARG A 80 14.97 9.25 -10.94
C ARG A 80 14.28 9.02 -9.60
N ILE A 81 14.04 7.76 -9.30
CA ILE A 81 13.62 7.28 -8.00
C ILE A 81 14.88 6.82 -7.27
N GLU A 82 14.93 6.92 -5.95
CA GLU A 82 16.05 6.39 -5.18
C GLU A 82 15.47 5.76 -3.92
N ILE A 83 15.86 4.51 -3.64
CA ILE A 83 15.38 3.77 -2.47
C ILE A 83 16.59 3.47 -1.60
N GLN A 84 16.62 4.03 -0.40
CA GLN A 84 17.69 3.85 0.56
C GLN A 84 17.15 3.14 1.81
N PRO A 85 17.21 1.80 1.87
CA PRO A 85 16.86 1.06 3.08
C PRO A 85 17.97 1.20 4.13
N GLY A 86 17.62 1.77 5.28
CA GLY A 86 18.50 1.95 6.43
C GLY A 86 18.42 0.78 7.40
N MET A 87 19.57 0.14 7.66
CA MET A 87 19.72 -0.97 8.60
C MET A 87 18.80 -2.16 8.30
N LEU A 88 18.96 -2.75 7.11
CA LEU A 88 18.21 -3.94 6.71
C LEU A 88 18.48 -5.10 7.66
N ARG A 89 17.43 -5.66 8.25
CA ARG A 89 17.46 -6.85 9.09
C ARG A 89 16.78 -8.00 8.36
N THR A 90 17.37 -9.18 8.43
CA THR A 90 16.81 -10.39 7.84
C THR A 90 16.69 -11.49 8.88
N GLN A 91 15.58 -12.22 8.83
CA GLN A 91 15.29 -13.34 9.71
C GLN A 91 14.71 -14.47 8.88
N MET A 92 15.31 -15.66 8.96
CA MET A 92 14.73 -16.86 8.35
C MET A 92 13.60 -17.39 9.23
N LEU A 93 12.46 -17.68 8.62
CA LEU A 93 11.31 -18.29 9.26
C LEU A 93 11.39 -19.82 9.20
N ALA A 94 10.61 -20.49 10.06
CA ALA A 94 10.58 -21.95 10.16
C ALA A 94 10.07 -22.65 8.87
N ASN A 95 9.28 -21.94 8.06
CA ASN A 95 8.77 -22.40 6.76
C ASN A 95 9.80 -22.26 5.61
N GLY A 96 11.01 -21.77 5.90
CA GLY A 96 12.05 -21.56 4.90
C GLY A 96 11.93 -20.27 4.09
N THR A 97 11.00 -19.37 4.43
CA THR A 97 10.96 -18.01 3.86
C THR A 97 11.86 -17.07 4.68
N THR A 98 12.33 -16.00 4.05
CA THR A 98 13.16 -14.99 4.74
C THR A 98 12.36 -13.71 4.90
N TYR A 99 12.13 -13.29 6.13
CA TYR A 99 11.54 -12.00 6.44
C TYR A 99 12.60 -10.92 6.48
N ILE A 100 12.26 -9.76 5.93
CA ILE A 100 13.11 -8.59 5.83
C ILE A 100 12.39 -7.40 6.45
N GLU A 101 13.13 -6.62 7.23
CA GLU A 101 12.65 -5.40 7.83
C GLU A 101 13.70 -4.30 7.77
N SER A 102 13.27 -3.12 7.36
CA SER A 102 14.01 -1.86 7.43
C SER A 102 13.13 -0.87 8.19
N LEU A 103 13.50 -0.57 9.44
CA LEU A 103 12.76 0.40 10.25
C LEU A 103 12.97 1.85 9.78
N ARG A 104 14.02 2.08 8.99
CA ARG A 104 14.27 3.35 8.33
C ARG A 104 14.42 3.06 6.85
N CYS A 105 13.62 3.70 6.02
CA CYS A 105 13.76 3.66 4.57
C CYS A 105 13.46 5.07 4.05
N CYS A 106 14.26 5.54 3.09
CA CYS A 106 14.02 6.80 2.41
C CYS A 106 13.77 6.55 0.93
N PHE A 107 12.64 7.03 0.42
CA PHE A 107 12.34 7.10 -1.01
C PHE A 107 12.55 8.54 -1.45
N THR A 108 13.48 8.76 -2.35
CA THR A 108 13.73 10.09 -2.89
C THR A 108 13.29 10.15 -4.35
N HIS A 109 12.43 11.09 -4.67
CA HIS A 109 12.11 11.42 -6.06
C HIS A 109 12.86 12.69 -6.44
N HIS A 110 13.71 12.61 -7.45
CA HIS A 110 14.47 13.74 -7.97
C HIS A 110 13.83 14.25 -9.25
N TYR A 111 13.69 15.56 -9.38
CA TYR A 111 13.09 16.22 -10.54
C TYR A 111 14.16 16.94 -11.37
N ASN A 112 13.83 17.24 -12.63
CA ASN A 112 14.79 17.85 -13.56
C ASN A 112 15.15 19.31 -13.20
N ASP A 113 14.30 19.99 -12.44
CA ASP A 113 14.53 21.33 -11.93
C ASP A 113 15.44 21.36 -10.68
N GLY A 114 15.95 20.19 -10.24
CA GLY A 114 16.75 20.03 -9.02
C GLY A 114 15.94 20.17 -7.73
N SER A 115 14.61 20.11 -7.83
CA SER A 115 13.77 19.86 -6.67
C SER A 115 13.70 18.34 -6.38
N TYR A 116 13.49 17.99 -5.12
CA TYR A 116 13.32 16.60 -4.71
C TYR A 116 12.27 16.45 -3.62
N VAL A 117 11.74 15.24 -3.43
CA VAL A 117 10.95 14.90 -2.25
C VAL A 117 11.54 13.66 -1.59
N ASN A 118 11.82 13.79 -0.30
CA ASN A 118 12.27 12.68 0.55
C ASN A 118 11.07 12.13 1.31
N ILE A 119 10.75 10.87 1.10
CA ILE A 119 9.65 10.16 1.73
C ILE A 119 10.25 9.14 2.70
N TYR A 120 10.11 9.40 3.98
CA TYR A 120 10.60 8.55 5.06
C TYR A 120 9.54 7.55 5.48
N GLY A 121 9.95 6.30 5.58
CA GLY A 121 9.07 5.18 5.86
C GLY A 121 9.76 3.98 6.49
N THR A 122 8.98 2.93 6.66
CA THR A 122 9.46 1.59 6.97
C THR A 122 9.24 0.69 5.75
N MET A 123 10.12 -0.29 5.58
CA MET A 123 10.01 -1.30 4.53
C MET A 123 10.01 -2.67 5.20
N LYS A 124 9.06 -3.52 4.82
CA LYS A 124 8.96 -4.91 5.29
C LYS A 124 8.77 -5.82 4.09
N GLY A 125 9.26 -7.04 4.16
CA GLY A 125 9.11 -7.97 3.04
C GLY A 125 9.33 -9.41 3.43
N VAL A 126 8.89 -10.31 2.56
CA VAL A 126 9.09 -11.75 2.65
C VAL A 126 9.62 -12.24 1.31
N PHE A 127 10.76 -12.91 1.36
CA PHE A 127 11.30 -13.68 0.26
C PHE A 127 10.86 -15.13 0.35
N ASN A 128 10.52 -15.70 -0.80
CA ASN A 128 10.37 -17.13 -0.95
C ASN A 128 11.73 -17.84 -1.03
N GLN A 129 11.71 -19.18 -1.08
CA GLN A 129 12.92 -20.01 -1.18
C GLN A 129 13.74 -19.76 -2.48
N SER A 130 13.13 -19.14 -3.50
CA SER A 130 13.78 -18.79 -4.77
C SER A 130 14.34 -17.35 -4.78
N LEU A 131 14.42 -16.68 -3.64
CA LEU A 131 14.91 -15.29 -3.51
C LEU A 131 14.09 -14.27 -4.31
N LYS A 132 12.77 -14.51 -4.43
CA LYS A 132 11.81 -13.59 -5.03
C LYS A 132 10.83 -13.06 -3.98
N PHE A 133 10.47 -11.79 -4.10
CA PHE A 133 9.50 -11.15 -3.23
C PHE A 133 8.14 -11.81 -3.41
N GLU A 134 7.64 -12.37 -2.32
CA GLU A 134 6.27 -12.84 -2.20
C GLU A 134 5.38 -11.74 -1.60
N TRP A 135 5.96 -10.97 -0.69
CA TRP A 135 5.30 -9.82 -0.09
C TRP A 135 6.33 -8.71 0.12
N LEU A 136 5.98 -7.48 -0.24
CA LEU A 136 6.76 -6.28 0.01
C LEU A 136 5.81 -5.19 0.48
N ASP A 137 6.14 -4.48 1.53
CA ASP A 137 5.30 -3.46 2.15
C ASP A 137 6.12 -2.22 2.44
N PHE A 138 5.65 -1.11 1.91
CA PHE A 138 6.18 0.22 2.14
C PHE A 138 5.17 1.01 2.95
N GLN A 139 5.57 1.47 4.13
CA GLN A 139 4.75 2.33 4.96
C GLN A 139 5.41 3.69 5.10
N THR A 140 4.79 4.70 4.49
CA THR A 140 5.22 6.08 4.55
C THR A 140 4.75 6.75 5.84
N HIS A 141 5.66 7.45 6.52
CA HIS A 141 5.41 8.18 7.76
C HIS A 141 5.42 9.69 7.56
N VAL A 142 6.45 10.20 6.90
CA VAL A 142 6.68 11.63 6.72
C VAL A 142 7.27 11.85 5.34
N PHE A 143 6.91 12.95 4.68
CA PHE A 143 7.58 13.39 3.48
C PHE A 143 8.07 14.83 3.66
N ILE A 144 9.23 15.12 3.07
CA ILE A 144 9.88 16.43 3.13
C ILE A 144 10.25 16.83 1.70
N PRO A 145 9.51 17.77 1.09
CA PRO A 145 9.93 18.37 -0.17
C PRO A 145 11.12 19.31 0.06
N GLY A 146 12.05 19.34 -0.88
CA GLY A 146 13.26 20.15 -0.83
C GLY A 146 13.68 20.63 -2.22
N VAL A 147 14.60 21.58 -2.23
CA VAL A 147 15.19 22.14 -3.45
C VAL A 147 16.69 22.22 -3.24
N GLU A 148 17.46 21.77 -4.23
CA GLU A 148 18.92 21.89 -4.20
C GLU A 148 19.37 23.33 -4.40
N TRP A 149 20.46 23.70 -3.72
CA TRP A 149 21.01 25.06 -3.77
C TRP A 149 21.30 25.58 -5.21
N PRO A 150 21.89 24.80 -6.13
CA PRO A 150 22.14 25.27 -7.50
C PRO A 150 20.87 25.65 -8.26
N SER A 151 19.74 25.00 -7.94
CA SER A 151 18.45 25.33 -8.55
C SER A 151 17.86 26.61 -7.99
N LEU A 152 18.05 26.84 -6.69
CA LEU A 152 17.69 28.11 -6.05
C LEU A 152 18.51 29.27 -6.63
N GLU A 153 19.83 29.12 -6.80
CA GLU A 153 20.69 30.14 -7.40
C GLU A 153 20.25 30.54 -8.81
N LYS A 154 19.80 29.58 -9.63
CA LYS A 154 19.27 29.86 -10.97
C LYS A 154 18.02 30.75 -10.93
N VAL A 155 17.14 30.53 -9.95
CA VAL A 155 15.93 31.34 -9.78
C VAL A 155 16.27 32.73 -9.24
N LEU A 156 17.21 32.83 -8.29
CA LEU A 156 17.65 34.10 -7.72
C LEU A 156 18.45 34.96 -8.71
N SER A 157 19.18 34.33 -9.63
CA SER A 157 19.95 35.02 -10.67
C SER A 157 19.08 35.55 -11.80
N ASP A 158 17.83 35.08 -11.90
CA ASP A 158 16.89 35.50 -12.93
C ASP A 158 16.16 36.77 -12.48
N GLU A 159 16.67 37.92 -12.94
CA GLU A 159 16.17 39.25 -12.57
C GLU A 159 14.68 39.44 -12.92
N THR A 160 14.18 38.74 -13.94
CA THR A 160 12.76 38.82 -14.37
C THR A 160 11.84 38.13 -13.36
N LYS A 161 12.17 36.90 -12.96
CA LYS A 161 11.42 36.15 -11.95
C LYS A 161 11.48 36.80 -10.58
N MET A 162 12.64 37.36 -10.23
CA MET A 162 12.79 38.09 -8.97
C MET A 162 11.93 39.36 -8.94
N LYS A 163 11.86 40.11 -10.03
CA LYS A 163 10.96 41.28 -10.16
C LYS A 163 9.49 40.89 -10.10
N GLU A 164 9.08 39.76 -10.69
CA GLU A 164 7.69 39.24 -10.58
C GLU A 164 7.31 38.74 -9.18
N MET A 165 8.29 38.25 -8.42
CA MET A 165 8.09 37.89 -7.01
C MET A 165 8.03 39.13 -6.11
N LEU A 166 8.87 40.13 -6.39
CA LEU A 166 8.97 41.35 -5.60
C LEU A 166 7.92 42.41 -5.96
N SER A 167 7.29 42.35 -7.14
CA SER A 167 6.17 43.24 -7.51
C SER A 167 4.95 43.08 -6.59
N VAL A 168 4.88 42.00 -5.81
CA VAL A 168 3.90 41.82 -4.72
C VAL A 168 4.10 42.85 -3.60
N TYR A 169 5.32 43.39 -3.45
CA TYR A 169 5.63 44.40 -2.44
C TYR A 169 5.18 45.81 -2.84
N SER A 170 5.03 46.11 -4.14
CA SER A 170 4.76 47.47 -4.62
C SER A 170 3.28 47.87 -4.63
N ASP A 171 2.34 46.97 -4.33
CA ASP A 171 0.95 47.34 -4.07
C ASP A 171 0.83 47.90 -2.65
N GLU A 172 1.00 49.22 -2.54
CA GLU A 172 0.86 50.03 -1.33
C GLU A 172 -0.60 50.27 -0.93
N THR A 173 -1.42 49.23 -0.80
CA THR A 173 -2.65 49.34 -0.01
C THR A 173 -2.32 49.11 1.46
N LYS A 174 -2.43 50.21 2.22
CA LYS A 174 -2.18 50.36 3.65
C LYS A 174 -3.07 49.42 4.46
N ASP A 175 -2.56 48.26 4.87
CA ASP A 175 -3.12 47.48 5.96
C ASP A 175 -1.98 46.81 6.74
N GLU A 176 -1.68 47.35 7.93
CA GLU A 176 -0.59 46.94 8.83
C GLU A 176 -0.82 45.56 9.49
N SER A 177 -1.91 44.86 9.16
CA SER A 177 -2.22 43.49 9.60
C SER A 177 -1.80 42.38 8.60
N GLY A 178 -1.24 42.74 7.44
CA GLY A 178 -1.06 41.83 6.29
C GLY A 178 0.36 41.33 5.98
N SER A 179 1.37 41.61 6.81
CA SER A 179 2.78 41.28 6.49
C SER A 179 3.05 39.78 6.36
N SER A 180 2.43 38.95 7.21
CA SER A 180 2.50 37.48 7.14
C SER A 180 1.85 36.94 5.86
N THR A 181 0.75 37.56 5.41
CA THR A 181 0.02 37.14 4.21
C THR A 181 0.80 37.48 2.94
N LYS A 182 1.47 38.64 2.88
CA LYS A 182 2.35 39.02 1.75
C LYS A 182 3.55 38.08 1.63
N GLN A 183 4.21 37.75 2.75
CA GLN A 183 5.30 36.77 2.77
C GLN A 183 4.83 35.37 2.33
N GLN A 184 3.65 34.93 2.76
CA GLN A 184 3.06 33.66 2.32
C GLN A 184 2.79 33.62 0.81
N GLN A 185 2.34 34.72 0.21
CA GLN A 185 2.12 34.81 -1.25
C GLN A 185 3.42 34.73 -2.05
N ILE A 186 4.49 35.36 -1.56
CA ILE A 186 5.83 35.26 -2.18
C ILE A 186 6.33 33.81 -2.08
N LEU A 187 6.20 33.19 -0.90
CA LEU A 187 6.57 31.77 -0.72
C LEU A 187 5.73 30.85 -1.61
N GLN A 188 4.46 31.17 -1.85
CA GLN A 188 3.60 30.40 -2.74
C GLN A 188 4.04 30.56 -4.20
N LYS A 189 4.34 31.77 -4.66
CA LYS A 189 4.92 32.02 -6.00
C LYS A 189 6.27 31.31 -6.16
N PHE A 190 7.10 31.31 -5.11
CA PHE A 190 8.38 30.61 -5.10
C PHE A 190 8.20 29.09 -5.20
N ARG A 191 7.26 28.51 -4.45
CA ARG A 191 6.90 27.09 -4.55
C ARG A 191 6.37 26.73 -5.94
N SER A 192 5.59 27.61 -6.57
CA SER A 192 5.07 27.41 -7.92
C SER A 192 6.14 27.36 -9.01
N ASN A 193 7.40 27.74 -8.74
CA ASN A 193 8.47 27.58 -9.71
C ASN A 193 9.06 26.17 -9.76
N TYR A 194 8.79 25.31 -8.76
CA TYR A 194 9.36 23.97 -8.69
C TYR A 194 8.31 22.89 -8.88
N GLN A 195 8.66 21.87 -9.66
CA GLN A 195 7.79 20.75 -10.02
C GLN A 195 7.38 19.90 -8.82
N VAL A 196 8.23 19.80 -7.79
CA VAL A 196 7.90 19.08 -6.55
C VAL A 196 6.62 19.59 -5.89
N PHE A 197 6.39 20.90 -5.89
CA PHE A 197 5.21 21.47 -5.24
C PHE A 197 3.97 21.46 -6.14
N HIS A 198 4.14 21.16 -7.43
CA HIS A 198 3.01 21.04 -8.36
C HIS A 198 2.32 19.70 -8.15
N SER A 199 1.01 19.75 -7.90
CA SER A 199 0.16 18.55 -7.80
C SER A 199 0.65 17.51 -6.77
N MET A 200 1.35 17.95 -5.72
CA MET A 200 1.67 17.09 -4.58
C MET A 200 0.41 16.86 -3.75
N SER A 201 0.09 15.59 -3.52
CA SER A 201 -1.01 15.20 -2.63
C SER A 201 -0.63 15.38 -1.16
N ASN A 202 -1.63 15.30 -0.27
CA ASN A 202 -1.44 15.30 1.19
C ASN A 202 -0.60 14.12 1.74
N PHE A 203 -0.15 13.24 0.83
CA PHE A 203 0.55 11.99 1.09
C PHE A 203 2.00 12.00 0.58
N GLY A 204 2.47 13.13 0.02
CA GLY A 204 3.85 13.26 -0.48
C GLY A 204 4.11 12.61 -1.83
N LEU A 205 3.06 12.11 -2.48
CA LEU A 205 3.10 11.60 -3.85
C LEU A 205 2.37 12.55 -4.79
N GLN A 206 2.69 12.49 -6.08
CA GLN A 206 1.96 13.26 -7.08
C GLN A 206 0.54 12.70 -7.28
N GLU A 207 -0.41 13.58 -7.57
CA GLU A 207 -1.83 13.21 -7.72
C GLU A 207 -2.07 12.19 -8.85
N SER A 208 -1.27 12.22 -9.92
CA SER A 208 -1.30 11.23 -10.99
C SER A 208 -0.96 9.82 -10.48
N VAL A 209 0.02 9.70 -9.58
CA VAL A 209 0.42 8.45 -8.95
C VAL A 209 -0.68 7.98 -7.99
N MET A 210 -1.23 8.89 -7.17
CA MET A 210 -2.37 8.59 -6.28
C MET A 210 -3.57 8.01 -7.04
N ARG A 211 -3.92 8.61 -8.18
CA ARG A 211 -5.01 8.12 -9.03
C ARG A 211 -4.73 6.71 -9.54
N VAL A 212 -3.51 6.42 -9.99
CA VAL A 212 -3.13 5.07 -10.43
C VAL A 212 -3.29 4.07 -9.29
N MET A 213 -2.85 4.42 -8.07
CA MET A 213 -2.99 3.54 -6.90
C MET A 213 -4.45 3.26 -6.55
N GLN A 214 -5.31 4.29 -6.56
CA GLN A 214 -6.75 4.15 -6.31
C GLN A 214 -7.43 3.29 -7.36
N VAL A 215 -7.15 3.53 -8.65
CA VAL A 215 -7.71 2.73 -9.74
C VAL A 215 -7.26 1.28 -9.64
N SER A 216 -5.98 1.03 -9.32
CA SER A 216 -5.50 -0.35 -9.19
C SER A 216 -6.16 -1.11 -8.04
N ASP A 217 -6.43 -0.43 -6.92
CA ASP A 217 -7.10 -1.06 -5.78
C ASP A 217 -8.54 -1.44 -6.13
N VAL A 218 -9.30 -0.52 -6.75
CA VAL A 218 -10.64 -0.82 -7.26
C VAL A 218 -10.61 -1.97 -8.27
N MET A 219 -9.64 -1.96 -9.19
CA MET A 219 -9.49 -3.02 -10.19
C MET A 219 -9.12 -4.39 -9.59
N ALA A 220 -8.38 -4.41 -8.47
CA ALA A 220 -8.09 -5.64 -7.75
C ALA A 220 -9.36 -6.29 -7.20
N HIS A 221 -10.26 -5.48 -6.61
CA HIS A 221 -11.57 -5.94 -6.14
C HIS A 221 -12.48 -6.42 -7.29
N LEU A 222 -12.44 -5.74 -8.44
CA LEU A 222 -13.21 -6.11 -9.64
C LEU A 222 -12.65 -7.33 -10.38
N ARG A 223 -11.44 -7.81 -10.06
CA ARG A 223 -10.83 -8.97 -10.74
C ARG A 223 -11.69 -10.22 -10.63
N SER A 224 -12.22 -10.51 -9.45
CA SER A 224 -13.11 -11.66 -9.22
C SER A 224 -14.38 -11.56 -10.05
N LEU A 225 -14.94 -10.36 -10.18
CA LEU A 225 -16.11 -10.09 -11.01
C LEU A 225 -15.80 -10.27 -12.50
N MET A 226 -14.65 -9.79 -12.98
CA MET A 226 -14.24 -9.99 -14.37
C MET A 226 -14.08 -11.47 -14.72
N LEU A 227 -13.45 -12.25 -13.84
CA LEU A 227 -13.32 -13.70 -14.02
C LEU A 227 -14.69 -14.39 -14.03
N PHE A 228 -15.61 -13.93 -13.17
CA PHE A 228 -16.98 -14.42 -13.16
C PHE A 228 -17.70 -14.10 -14.47
N SER A 229 -17.66 -12.85 -14.93
CA SER A 229 -18.28 -12.42 -16.18
C SER A 229 -17.78 -13.20 -17.40
N ILE A 230 -16.48 -13.48 -17.48
CA ILE A 230 -15.90 -14.31 -18.53
C ILE A 230 -16.43 -15.75 -18.45
N SER A 231 -16.60 -16.29 -17.24
CA SER A 231 -17.06 -17.67 -17.03
C SER A 231 -18.57 -17.86 -17.20
N SER A 232 -19.36 -16.84 -16.85
CA SER A 232 -20.83 -16.87 -16.93
C SER A 232 -21.39 -16.41 -18.27
N ASN A 233 -20.53 -15.94 -19.19
CA ASN A 233 -20.91 -15.39 -20.50
C ASN A 233 -22.09 -14.41 -20.41
N SER A 234 -22.17 -13.68 -19.28
CA SER A 234 -23.31 -12.85 -18.93
C SER A 234 -23.28 -11.57 -19.76
N CYS A 235 -24.45 -11.21 -20.30
CA CYS A 235 -24.62 -10.09 -21.22
C CYS A 235 -24.50 -8.77 -20.45
N GLY A 236 -23.28 -8.26 -20.33
CA GLY A 236 -22.99 -6.91 -19.83
C GLY A 236 -22.46 -6.86 -18.38
N PRO A 237 -21.60 -5.86 -18.08
CA PRO A 237 -20.87 -5.78 -16.81
C PRO A 237 -21.77 -5.51 -15.59
N LEU A 238 -22.88 -4.81 -15.77
CA LEU A 238 -23.84 -4.55 -14.67
C LEU A 238 -24.62 -5.81 -14.31
N GLN A 239 -25.12 -6.55 -15.30
CA GLN A 239 -25.83 -7.80 -15.06
C GLN A 239 -24.92 -8.87 -14.44
N ALA A 240 -23.65 -8.92 -14.84
CA ALA A 240 -22.65 -9.78 -14.20
C ALA A 240 -22.43 -9.44 -12.72
N LEU A 241 -22.51 -8.16 -12.34
CA LEU A 241 -22.40 -7.72 -10.94
C LEU A 241 -23.61 -8.18 -10.13
N ASP A 242 -24.82 -7.98 -10.64
CA ASP A 242 -26.05 -8.41 -9.96
C ASP A 242 -26.05 -9.94 -9.75
N ASP A 243 -25.68 -10.70 -10.79
CA ASP A 243 -25.56 -12.16 -10.73
C ASP A 243 -24.45 -12.62 -9.76
N PHE A 244 -23.33 -11.89 -9.69
CA PHE A 244 -22.23 -12.17 -8.78
C PHE A 244 -22.63 -11.91 -7.33
N VAL A 245 -23.33 -10.80 -7.06
CA VAL A 245 -23.85 -10.45 -5.73
C VAL A 245 -24.91 -11.46 -5.29
N ALA A 246 -25.84 -11.84 -6.17
CA ALA A 246 -26.85 -12.86 -5.87
C ALA A 246 -26.20 -14.22 -5.50
N LYS A 247 -25.13 -14.61 -6.20
CA LYS A 247 -24.36 -15.83 -5.88
C LYS A 247 -23.50 -15.70 -4.62
N ALA A 248 -23.01 -14.50 -4.30
CA ALA A 248 -22.27 -14.25 -3.06
C ALA A 248 -23.20 -14.35 -1.85
N GLN A 249 -24.39 -13.75 -1.94
CA GLN A 249 -25.41 -13.82 -0.90
C GLN A 249 -25.91 -15.25 -0.67
N SER A 250 -26.21 -16.01 -1.74
CA SER A 250 -26.65 -17.41 -1.58
C SER A 250 -25.60 -18.29 -0.90
N LYS A 251 -24.31 -18.10 -1.21
CA LYS A 251 -23.21 -18.79 -0.52
C LYS A 251 -23.10 -18.43 0.97
N GLU A 252 -23.38 -17.19 1.36
CA GLU A 252 -23.42 -16.81 2.78
C GLU A 252 -24.60 -17.44 3.52
N PHE A 253 -25.78 -17.48 2.90
CA PHE A 253 -26.96 -18.17 3.46
C PHE A 253 -26.73 -19.68 3.62
N ASP A 254 -26.10 -20.34 2.66
CA ASP A 254 -25.76 -21.78 2.76
C ASP A 254 -24.70 -22.06 3.83
N LYS A 255 -23.73 -21.15 4.02
CA LYS A 255 -22.69 -21.27 5.07
C LYS A 255 -23.27 -21.01 6.46
N ALA A 256 -24.26 -20.13 6.58
CA ALA A 256 -25.03 -19.92 7.81
C ALA A 256 -25.92 -21.13 8.13
N LYS A 257 -26.62 -21.69 7.13
CA LYS A 257 -27.47 -22.88 7.29
C LYS A 257 -26.66 -24.12 7.70
N LYS A 258 -25.46 -24.33 7.13
CA LYS A 258 -24.55 -25.41 7.56
C LYS A 258 -24.00 -25.25 8.99
N LYS A 259 -23.88 -24.02 9.50
CA LYS A 259 -23.51 -23.78 10.91
C LYS A 259 -24.67 -24.07 11.88
N LEU A 260 -25.91 -23.91 11.44
CA LEU A 260 -27.10 -24.25 12.21
C LEU A 260 -27.41 -25.76 12.19
N ASP A 261 -27.10 -26.45 11.09
CA ASP A 261 -27.38 -27.89 10.92
C ASP A 261 -26.26 -28.81 11.44
N GLY A 262 -25.07 -28.26 11.73
CA GLY A 262 -23.94 -29.00 12.32
C GLY A 262 -24.06 -29.28 13.83
N GLY A 263 -25.20 -28.94 14.44
CA GLY A 263 -25.43 -29.04 15.89
C GLY A 263 -26.11 -30.33 16.38
N VAL A 264 -26.63 -31.20 15.51
CA VAL A 264 -27.35 -32.41 15.96
C VAL A 264 -27.13 -33.59 15.02
N SER A 265 -26.65 -34.71 15.59
CA SER A 265 -26.53 -36.09 15.08
C SER A 265 -25.06 -36.54 14.96
N SER A 266 -24.54 -37.57 15.64
CA SER A 266 -25.15 -38.79 16.19
C SER A 266 -24.17 -39.49 17.16
N GLY A 267 -24.72 -40.29 18.09
CA GLY A 267 -23.94 -41.21 18.93
C GLY A 267 -24.84 -42.27 19.55
N GLN A 268 -25.24 -43.26 18.74
CA GLN A 268 -25.75 -44.55 19.23
C GLN A 268 -24.56 -45.43 19.65
N ALA A 269 -24.63 -46.06 20.82
CA ALA A 269 -23.90 -47.30 21.10
C ALA A 269 -24.66 -48.13 22.17
N SER A 270 -24.89 -49.39 21.81
CA SER A 270 -25.62 -50.43 22.54
C SER A 270 -24.87 -50.99 23.76
N GLY A 271 -25.65 -51.38 24.78
CA GLY A 271 -25.56 -52.62 25.57
C GLY A 271 -24.30 -52.96 26.38
N ASN A 272 -24.44 -53.02 27.71
CA ASN A 272 -23.91 -54.17 28.47
C ASN A 272 -24.65 -54.43 29.79
N VAL A 273 -24.70 -55.71 30.16
CA VAL A 273 -25.44 -56.37 31.25
C VAL A 273 -24.62 -56.37 32.56
N SER A 274 -25.25 -56.17 33.72
CA SER A 274 -25.31 -57.12 34.86
C SER A 274 -25.39 -56.49 36.27
N ALA A 275 -26.40 -56.97 37.01
CA ALA A 275 -26.45 -57.34 38.44
C ALA A 275 -26.54 -56.29 39.59
N LYS A 276 -27.67 -56.46 40.34
CA LYS A 276 -27.85 -56.40 41.82
C LYS A 276 -27.76 -55.01 42.48
N ASP A 277 -28.62 -54.56 43.39
CA ASP A 277 -29.62 -55.18 44.28
C ASP A 277 -30.80 -54.20 44.50
N SER A 278 -31.96 -54.74 44.90
CA SER A 278 -33.12 -54.04 45.49
C SER A 278 -33.13 -54.30 47.01
N PRO A 279 -34.11 -53.84 47.82
CA PRO A 279 -35.01 -52.66 47.76
C PRO A 279 -35.08 -51.93 49.13
N ALA A 280 -35.82 -50.81 49.21
CA ALA A 280 -36.73 -50.41 50.32
C ALA A 280 -37.10 -48.92 50.16
N THR A 281 -38.30 -48.56 49.70
CA THR A 281 -39.46 -48.14 50.52
C THR A 281 -39.14 -47.05 51.55
N ASP A 282 -39.57 -45.81 51.29
CA ASP A 282 -40.59 -45.15 52.13
C ASP A 282 -41.07 -43.79 51.55
N THR A 283 -42.33 -43.81 51.13
CA THR A 283 -43.46 -42.95 51.54
C THR A 283 -43.26 -41.45 51.85
N MET A 284 -43.93 -40.63 51.02
CA MET A 284 -44.75 -39.43 51.32
C MET A 284 -44.22 -38.26 52.18
N THR A 285 -44.18 -37.06 51.59
CA THR A 285 -44.88 -35.81 52.05
C THR A 285 -44.72 -34.73 50.95
N ILE A 286 -45.72 -34.42 50.10
CA ILE A 286 -46.81 -33.44 50.23
C ILE A 286 -46.43 -32.08 50.85
N ASN A 287 -46.39 -31.05 49.98
CA ASN A 287 -46.79 -29.63 50.12
C ASN A 287 -46.11 -28.78 51.22
N ASN A 288 -45.88 -27.47 51.12
CA ASN A 288 -46.54 -26.43 50.35
C ASN A 288 -45.76 -25.08 50.50
N THR A 289 -45.93 -24.18 49.51
CA THR A 289 -46.04 -22.70 49.64
C THR A 289 -44.93 -21.89 50.34
N SER A 290 -44.26 -20.98 49.62
CA SER A 290 -44.62 -19.56 49.42
C SER A 290 -43.85 -18.63 50.35
N THR A 291 -42.96 -17.81 49.82
CA THR A 291 -43.08 -16.33 49.71
C THR A 291 -41.83 -15.75 49.09
#